data_AF-A0A1G1EKZ5-F1
#
_entry.id   AF-A0A1G1EKZ5-F1
#
_cell.length_a   1.000
_cell.length_b   1.000
_cell.length_c   1.000
_cell.angle_alpha   90.00
_cell.angle_beta   90.00
_cell.angle_gamma   90.00
#
_symmetry.space_group_name_H-M   'P 1'
#
loop_
_entity.id
_entity.type
_entity.pdbx_description
1 polymer ?
#
loop_
_entity_poly.entity_id
_entity_poly.type
_entity_poly.pdbx_seq_one_letter_code
_entity_poly.pdbx_strand_id
1 'polypeptide(L)' 'MWQVELRPEVKKQLKNPELFAKGIGNVYAGATVGMGGVLLMLYFYFVQPENVLLPSWIMVAGLGLAGWGEWQKIKSK' A
#
# COMPACT_ATOMS: atom_id res chain seq x y z
N MET A 1 -7.68 -1.06 -8.83
CA MET A 1 -7.07 0.13 -8.17
C MET A 1 -8.13 0.76 -7.29
N TRP A 2 -7.80 1.07 -6.04
CA TRP A 2 -8.74 1.67 -5.08
C TRP A 2 -9.26 3.02 -5.59
N GLN A 3 -10.58 3.17 -5.72
CA GLN A 3 -11.25 4.42 -6.07
C GLN A 3 -11.34 5.27 -4.79
N VAL A 4 -10.43 6.23 -4.63
CA VAL A 4 -10.40 7.10 -3.44
C VAL A 4 -11.04 8.44 -3.77
N GLU A 5 -12.23 8.68 -3.23
CA GLU A 5 -12.88 9.98 -3.32
C GLU A 5 -12.48 10.87 -2.14
N LEU A 6 -11.92 12.04 -2.45
CA LEU A 6 -11.58 13.04 -1.44
C LEU A 6 -12.79 13.90 -1.11
N ARG A 7 -12.98 14.18 0.18
CA ARG A 7 -13.96 15.18 0.63
C ARG A 7 -13.65 16.55 0.00
N PRO A 8 -14.68 17.36 -0.33
CA PRO A 8 -14.50 18.66 -0.97
C PRO A 8 -13.58 19.61 -0.20
N GLU A 9 -13.62 19.54 1.14
CA GLU A 9 -12.78 20.34 2.05
C GLU A 9 -11.29 20.06 1.86
N VAL A 10 -10.93 18.78 1.70
CA VAL A 10 -9.55 18.33 1.51
C VAL A 10 -9.05 18.71 0.10
N LYS A 11 -9.93 18.63 -0.91
CA LYS A 11 -9.59 19.06 -2.28
C LYS A 11 -9.19 20.54 -2.35
N LYS A 12 -9.84 21.41 -1.57
CA LYS A 12 -9.54 22.85 -1.54
C LYS A 12 -8.19 23.19 -0.92
N GLN A 13 -7.62 22.30 -0.11
CA GLN A 13 -6.35 22.50 0.60
C GLN A 13 -5.14 21.92 -0.15
N LEU A 14 -5.37 21.17 -1.24
CA LEU A 14 -4.32 20.44 -1.96
C LEU A 14 -3.99 21.13 -3.29
N LYS A 15 -2.70 21.23 -3.61
CA LYS A 15 -2.24 21.72 -4.91
C LYS A 15 -2.63 20.78 -6.06
N ASN A 16 -2.63 19.46 -5.81
CA ASN A 16 -3.07 18.46 -6.79
C ASN A 16 -3.92 17.36 -6.13
N PRO A 17 -5.26 17.53 -6.04
CA PRO A 17 -6.13 16.57 -5.38
C PRO A 17 -6.15 15.17 -6.02
N GLU A 18 -5.99 15.08 -7.34
CA GLU A 18 -6.00 13.79 -8.05
C GLU A 18 -4.77 12.96 -7.71
N LEU A 19 -3.59 13.60 -7.65
CA LEU A 19 -2.35 12.94 -7.26
C LEU A 19 -2.41 12.46 -5.79
N PHE A 20 -3.06 13.22 -4.91
CA PHE A 20 -3.26 12.82 -3.52
C PHE A 20 -4.17 11.59 -3.41
N ALA A 21 -5.29 11.57 -4.13
CA ALA A 21 -6.20 10.42 -4.19
C ALA A 21 -5.49 9.17 -4.72
N LYS A 22 -4.69 9.32 -5.79
CA LYS A 22 -3.86 8.25 -6.35
C LYS A 22 -2.81 7.76 -5.34
N GLY A 23 -2.19 8.67 -4.60
CA GLY A 23 -1.24 8.33 -3.55
C GLY A 23 -1.86 7.51 -2.43
N ILE A 24 -3.05 7.88 -1.97
CA ILE A 24 -3.82 7.08 -0.99
C ILE A 24 -4.16 5.69 -1.57
N GLY A 25 -4.61 5.63 -2.83
CA GLY A 25 -4.91 4.36 -3.48
C GLY A 25 -3.70 3.42 -3.55
N ASN A 26 -2.51 3.97 -3.80
CA ASN A 26 -1.25 3.22 -3.80
C ASN A 26 -0.81 2.79 -2.40
N VAL A 27 -1.07 3.60 -1.37
CA VAL A 27 -0.86 3.21 0.04
C VAL A 27 -1.74 2.02 0.41
N TYR A 28 -3.03 2.06 0.07
CA TYR A 28 -3.93 0.93 0.34
C TYR A 28 -3.57 -0.31 -0.47
N ALA A 29 -3.13 -0.16 -1.72
CA ALA A 29 -2.62 -1.27 -2.52
C ALA A 29 -1.37 -1.89 -1.88
N GLY A 30 -0.40 -1.08 -1.47
CA GLY A 30 0.81 -1.53 -0.79
C GLY A 30 0.52 -2.25 0.53
N ALA A 31 -0.40 -1.70 1.35
CA ALA A 31 -0.86 -2.34 2.58
C ALA A 31 -1.54 -3.69 2.31
N THR A 32 -2.39 -3.77 1.28
CA THR A 32 -3.07 -5.02 0.88
C THR A 32 -2.07 -6.09 0.46
N VAL A 33 -1.08 -5.72 -0.37
CA VAL A 33 -0.01 -6.62 -0.80
C VAL A 33 0.82 -7.09 0.40
N GLY A 34 1.21 -6.17 1.30
CA GLY A 34 1.94 -6.50 2.52
C GLY A 34 1.19 -7.48 3.42
N MET A 35 -0.10 -7.24 3.67
CA MET A 35 -0.96 -8.17 4.43
C MET A 35 -1.10 -9.53 3.75
N GLY A 36 -1.21 -9.57 2.42
CA GLY A 36 -1.21 -10.83 1.66
C GLY A 36 0.09 -11.62 1.85
N GLY A 37 1.24 -10.95 1.87
CA GLY A 37 2.52 -11.56 2.20
C GLY A 37 2.52 -12.20 3.59
N VAL A 38 2.05 -11.49 4.62
CA VAL A 38 1.94 -12.00 5.99
C VAL A 38 1.01 -13.22 6.08
N LEU A 39 -0.14 -13.19 5.40
CA LEU A 39 -1.06 -14.33 5.37
C LEU A 39 -0.42 -15.57 4.72
N LEU A 40 0.39 -15.39 3.67
CA LEU A 40 1.16 -16.48 3.07
C LEU A 40 2.23 -17.03 4.02
N MET A 41 2.92 -16.16 4.77
CA MET A 41 3.86 -16.60 5.81
C MET A 41 3.16 -17.42 6.90
N LEU A 42 1.98 -16.97 7.34
CA LEU A 42 1.17 -17.68 8.32
C LEU A 42 0.70 -19.04 7.79
N TYR A 43 0.31 -19.11 6.51
CA TYR A 43 -0.01 -20.39 5.87
C TYR A 43 1.20 -21.33 5.86
N PHE A 44 2.37 -20.86 5.43
CA PHE A 44 3.59 -21.66 5.45
C PHE A 44 3.99 -22.10 6.86
N TYR A 45 3.74 -21.28 7.88
CA TYR A 45 4.03 -21.65 9.27
C TYR A 45 3.36 -22.95 9.71
N PHE A 46 2.14 -23.21 9.25
CA PHE A 46 1.42 -24.44 9.57
C PHE A 46 1.67 -25.59 8.58
N VAL A 47 2.04 -25.30 7.33
CA VAL A 47 2.15 -26.32 6.27
C VAL A 47 3.60 -26.74 6.00
N GLN A 48 4.52 -25.80 5.86
CA GLN A 48 5.95 -26.02 5.55
C GLN A 48 6.79 -24.91 6.21
N PRO A 49 7.19 -25.08 7.49
CA PRO A 49 7.81 -24.01 8.27
C PRO A 49 9.16 -23.56 7.70
N GLU A 50 9.89 -24.42 6.98
CA GLU A 50 11.12 -24.07 6.25
C GLU A 50 10.90 -22.98 5.20
N ASN A 51 9.67 -22.84 4.72
CA ASN A 51 9.26 -21.95 3.63
C ASN A 51 8.59 -20.66 4.13
N VAL A 52 8.50 -20.43 5.44
CA VAL A 52 7.84 -19.26 6.05
C VAL A 52 8.39 -17.94 5.54
N LEU A 53 9.68 -17.85 5.25
CA LEU A 53 10.33 -16.61 4.83
C LEU A 53 10.34 -16.40 3.30
N LEU A 54 9.92 -17.38 2.50
CA LEU A 54 9.88 -17.25 1.04
C LEU A 54 9.07 -16.04 0.53
N PRO A 55 7.88 -15.72 1.07
CA PRO A 55 7.11 -14.57 0.61
C PRO A 55 7.58 -13.23 1.21
N SER A 56 8.76 -13.15 1.83
CA SER A 56 9.29 -11.92 2.43
C SER A 56 9.44 -10.77 1.43
N TRP A 57 9.78 -11.08 0.18
CA TRP A 57 9.87 -10.08 -0.89
C TRP A 57 8.52 -9.39 -1.17
N ILE A 58 7.38 -10.06 -0.89
CA ILE A 58 6.04 -9.48 -1.05
C ILE A 58 5.84 -8.34 -0.05
N MET A 59 6.36 -8.48 1.18
CA MET A 59 6.32 -7.39 2.17
C MET A 59 7.15 -6.20 1.71
N VAL A 60 8.34 -6.43 1.16
CA VAL A 60 9.19 -5.37 0.60
C VAL A 60 8.50 -4.67 -0.57
N ALA A 61 7.85 -5.41 -1.47
CA ALA A 61 7.06 -4.86 -2.56
C ALA A 61 5.86 -4.04 -2.06
N GLY A 62 5.14 -4.54 -1.05
CA GLY A 62 4.03 -3.83 -0.40
C GLY A 62 4.48 -2.51 0.23
N LEU A 63 5.60 -2.52 0.96
CA LEU A 63 6.20 -1.32 1.54
C LEU A 63 6.69 -0.34 0.47
N GLY A 64 7.27 -0.83 -0.63
CA GLY A 64 7.67 0.01 -1.76
C GLY A 64 6.49 0.73 -2.41
N LEU A 65 5.38 0.02 -2.64
CA LEU A 65 4.15 0.61 -3.16
C LEU A 65 3.55 1.63 -2.18
N ALA A 66 3.55 1.32 -0.88
CA ALA A 66 3.06 2.23 0.13
C ALA A 66 3.92 3.50 0.23
N GLY A 67 5.25 3.34 0.25
CA GLY A 67 6.20 4.46 0.24
C GLY A 67 6.06 5.33 -1.00
N TRP A 68 5.84 4.73 -2.17
CA TRP A 68 5.54 5.48 -3.40
C TRP A 68 4.23 6.27 -3.31
N GLY A 69 3.19 5.68 -2.71
CA GLY A 69 1.93 6.37 -2.45
C GLY A 69 2.08 7.52 -1.45
N GLU A 70 2.89 7.36 -0.40
CA GLU A 70 3.23 8.45 0.53
C GLU A 70 4.00 9.57 -0.17
N TRP A 71 4.97 9.24 -1.02
CA TRP A 71 5.68 10.24 -1.80
C TRP A 71 4.75 11.05 -2.72
N GLN A 72 3.78 10.38 -3.37
CA GLN A 72 2.75 11.07 -4.17
C GLN A 72 1.90 12.01 -3.31
N LYS A 73 1.50 11.57 -2.10
CA LYS A 73 0.75 12.41 -1.16
C LYS A 73 1.54 13.65 -0.76
N ILE A 74 2.83 13.52 -0.47
CA ILE A 74 3.71 14.65 -0.11
C ILE A 74 3.84 15.62 -1.27
N LYS A 75 4.05 15.13 -2.50
CA LYS A 75 4.18 15.97 -3.70
C LYS A 75 2.88 16.68 -4.10
N SER A 76 1.74 16.14 -3.70
CA SER A 76 0.42 16.66 -4.04
C SER A 76 -0.13 17.74 -3.10
N LYS A 77 0.49 17.88 -1.91
CA LYS A 77 0.25 19.00 -0.99
C LYS A 77 0.96 20.24 -1.52
#